data_AF-A0A031LKZ5-F1
#
_entry.id   AF-A0A031LKZ5-F1
#
_cell.length_a   1.000
_cell.length_b   1.000
_cell.length_c   1.000
_cell.angle_alpha   90.00
_cell.angle_beta   90.00
_cell.angle_gamma   90.00
#
_symmetry.space_group_name_H-M   'P 1'
#
loop_
_entity.id
_entity.type
_entity.pdbx_description
1 polymer ?
#
loop_
_entity_poly.entity_id
_entity_poly.type
_entity_poly.pdbx_seq_one_letter_code
_entity_poly.pdbx_strand_id
1 'polypeptide(L)'
;CASLLHCARNRLPDVLKRIHATLRCGGVCYMSFKYGTIDRVKDGRAFTDLDEEQAKELLDQLDRVTVLKQWITVDKRPDRNEEWLNLLWKKHA
;
A
#
# COMPACT_ATOMS: atom_id res chain seq x y z
N CYS A 1 -11.02 0.08 6.33
CA CYS A 1 -9.90 0.01 7.28
C CYS A 1 -8.65 -0.33 6.48
N ALA A 2 -7.55 0.41 6.64
CA ALA A 2 -6.27 0.05 6.04
C ALA A 2 -5.48 -0.80 7.05
N SER A 3 -4.92 -1.92 6.62
CA SER A 3 -4.22 -2.87 7.49
C SER A 3 -2.73 -2.97 7.19
N LEU A 4 -2.34 -2.87 5.91
CA LEU A 4 -0.95 -3.05 5.49
C LEU A 4 0.00 -1.97 6.03
N LEU A 5 -0.50 -0.76 6.31
CA LEU A 5 0.30 0.28 6.96
C LEU A 5 0.76 -0.08 8.38
N HIS A 6 0.24 -1.13 9.00
CA HIS A 6 0.73 -1.61 10.30
C HIS A 6 1.80 -2.70 10.17
N CYS A 7 2.12 -3.12 8.95
CA CYS A 7 3.23 -4.02 8.69
C CYS A 7 4.54 -3.23 8.66
N ALA A 8 5.58 -3.74 9.33
CA ALA A 8 6.91 -3.16 9.23
C ALA A 8 7.37 -3.12 7.77
N ARG A 9 7.99 -2.01 7.34
CA ARG A 9 8.41 -1.78 5.95
C ARG A 9 9.21 -2.95 5.36
N ASN A 10 10.16 -3.49 6.11
CA ASN A 10 10.99 -4.62 5.69
C ASN A 10 10.21 -5.94 5.50
N ARG A 11 8.98 -6.05 5.99
CA ARG A 11 8.09 -7.21 5.84
C ARG A 11 7.08 -7.02 4.71
N LEU A 12 6.87 -5.80 4.22
CA LEU A 12 5.92 -5.51 3.13
C LEU A 12 6.20 -6.33 1.86
N PRO A 13 7.45 -6.49 1.39
CA PRO A 13 7.73 -7.33 0.23
C PRO A 13 7.21 -8.77 0.37
N ASP A 14 7.47 -9.42 1.50
CA ASP A 14 7.01 -10.79 1.76
C ASP A 14 5.49 -10.89 1.84
N VAL A 15 4.85 -9.89 2.46
CA VAL A 15 3.38 -9.82 2.56
C VAL A 15 2.75 -9.62 1.19
N LEU A 16 3.28 -8.71 0.37
CA LEU A 16 2.78 -8.47 -0.99
C LEU A 16 3.00 -9.69 -1.89
N LYS A 17 4.13 -10.40 -1.78
CA LYS A 17 4.36 -11.67 -2.48
C LYS A 17 3.32 -12.73 -2.12
N ARG A 18 2.93 -12.84 -0.85
CA ARG A 18 1.88 -13.76 -0.41
C ARG A 18 0.51 -13.35 -0.96
N ILE A 19 0.16 -12.06 -0.90
CA ILE A 19 -1.08 -11.55 -1.50
C ILE A 19 -1.11 -11.86 -3.00
N HIS A 20 -0.03 -11.54 -3.72
CA HIS A 20 0.12 -11.83 -5.14
C HIS A 20 -0.02 -13.32 -5.46
N ALA A 21 0.59 -14.21 -4.68
CA ALA A 21 0.49 -15.66 -4.86
C ALA A 21 -0.96 -16.17 -4.70
N THR A 22 -1.71 -15.62 -3.75
CA THR A 22 -3.12 -15.99 -3.53
C THR A 22 -4.09 -15.37 -4.54
N LEU A 23 -3.69 -14.29 -5.21
CA LEU A 23 -4.53 -13.60 -6.19
C LEU A 23 -4.66 -14.47 -7.47
N ARG A 24 -5.89 -14.64 -7.95
CA ARG A 24 -6.15 -15.30 -9.24
C ARG A 24 -5.58 -14.47 -10.40
N CYS A 25 -5.27 -15.12 -11.53
CA CYS A 25 -4.92 -14.41 -12.75
C CYS A 25 -6.03 -13.45 -13.14
N GLY A 26 -5.67 -12.21 -13.46
CA GLY A 26 -6.61 -11.11 -13.72
C GLY A 26 -7.20 -10.45 -12.46
N GLY A 27 -6.90 -10.96 -11.28
CA GLY A 27 -7.36 -10.37 -10.01
C GLY A 27 -6.72 -9.01 -9.74
N VAL A 28 -7.48 -8.16 -9.07
CA VAL A 28 -7.09 -6.79 -8.71
C VAL A 28 -6.95 -6.69 -7.20
N CYS A 29 -5.89 -6.04 -6.74
CA CYS A 29 -5.68 -5.71 -5.33
C CYS A 29 -5.78 -4.19 -5.15
N TYR A 30 -6.54 -3.79 -4.13
CA TYR A 30 -6.55 -2.43 -3.61
C TYR A 30 -5.73 -2.38 -2.34
N MET A 31 -4.85 -1.38 -2.22
CA MET A 31 -4.14 -1.10 -0.98
C MET A 31 -4.06 0.40 -0.75
N SER A 32 -4.01 0.79 0.53
CA SER A 32 -3.83 2.18 0.93
C SER A 32 -2.95 2.32 2.16
N PHE A 33 -2.18 3.41 2.15
CA PHE A 33 -1.21 3.79 3.17
C PHE A 33 -1.39 5.25 3.50
N LYS A 34 -0.98 5.67 4.69
CA LYS A 34 -0.80 7.09 4.96
C LYS A 34 0.30 7.61 4.03
N TYR A 35 0.09 8.80 3.48
CA TYR A 35 1.03 9.39 2.53
C TYR A 35 2.25 9.94 3.27
N GLY A 36 3.45 9.70 2.71
CA GLY A 36 4.74 10.10 3.26
C GLY A 36 5.74 8.96 3.31
N THR A 37 6.93 9.20 3.85
CA THR A 37 8.06 8.24 3.77
C THR A 37 8.50 7.67 5.12
N ILE A 38 7.76 7.99 6.20
CA ILE A 38 8.22 7.79 7.57
C ILE A 38 7.57 6.54 8.18
N ASP A 39 8.39 5.73 8.86
CA ASP A 39 7.92 4.72 9.81
C ASP A 39 7.84 5.32 11.21
N ARG A 40 6.70 5.18 11.89
CA ARG A 40 6.45 5.81 13.21
C ARG A 40 5.55 4.97 14.09
N VAL A 41 5.61 5.21 15.40
CA VAL A 41 4.64 4.67 16.37
C VAL A 41 3.73 5.80 16.85
N LYS A 42 2.43 5.57 16.84
CA LYS A 42 1.42 6.50 17.38
C LYS A 42 0.39 5.71 18.18
N ASP A 43 0.17 6.10 19.44
CA ASP A 43 -0.75 5.45 20.37
C ASP A 43 -0.51 3.94 20.47
N GLY A 44 0.76 3.53 20.58
CA GLY A 44 1.17 2.13 20.68
C GLY A 44 1.07 1.32 19.38
N ARG A 45 0.71 1.92 18.25
CA ARG A 45 0.61 1.26 16.94
C ARG A 45 1.72 1.71 16.00
N ALA A 46 2.38 0.76 15.34
CA ALA A 46 3.32 1.04 14.27
C ALA A 46 2.59 1.45 13.00
N PHE A 47 3.13 2.43 12.29
CA PHE A 47 2.66 2.91 11.01
C PHE A 47 3.85 2.98 10.05
N THR A 48 3.67 2.43 8.87
CA THR A 48 4.53 2.61 7.70
C THR A 48 3.75 3.45 6.71
N ASP A 49 4.22 4.68 6.51
CA ASP A 49 3.72 5.57 5.47
C ASP A 49 4.39 5.21 4.13
N LEU A 50 3.71 5.44 3.01
CA LEU A 50 4.27 5.26 1.66
C LEU A 50 3.95 6.45 0.75
N ASP A 51 4.90 6.78 -0.11
CA ASP A 51 4.74 7.64 -1.28
C ASP A 51 4.73 6.82 -2.58
N GLU A 52 4.64 7.52 -3.71
CA GLU A 52 4.57 6.91 -5.03
C GLU A 52 5.81 6.11 -5.40
N GLU A 53 7.00 6.60 -5.04
CA GLU A 53 8.28 5.97 -5.36
C GLU A 53 8.43 4.67 -4.59
N GLN A 54 8.23 4.70 -3.27
CA GLN A 54 8.32 3.52 -2.41
C GLN A 54 7.24 2.49 -2.75
N ALA A 55 6.03 2.93 -3.14
CA ALA A 55 4.99 2.01 -3.59
C ALA A 55 5.35 1.35 -4.93
N LYS A 56 5.99 2.10 -5.85
CA LYS A 56 6.52 1.55 -7.10
C LYS A 56 7.61 0.51 -6.82
N GLU A 57 8.60 0.82 -5.98
CA GLU A 57 9.68 -0.10 -5.60
C GLU A 57 9.14 -1.40 -4.97
N LEU A 58 8.06 -1.31 -4.20
CA LEU A 58 7.39 -2.48 -3.63
C LEU A 58 6.70 -3.34 -4.70
N LEU A 59 6.04 -2.72 -5.68
CA LEU A 59 5.34 -3.45 -6.74
C LEU A 59 6.27 -4.00 -7.81
N ASP A 60 7.42 -3.35 -8.06
CA ASP A 60 8.46 -3.85 -8.98
C ASP A 60 9.06 -5.19 -8.52
N GLN A 61 8.88 -5.58 -7.25
CA GLN A 61 9.28 -6.87 -6.70
C GLN A 61 8.28 -8.01 -6.99
N LEU A 62 7.17 -7.71 -7.66
CA LEU A 62 6.14 -8.67 -8.04
C LEU A 62 6.17 -8.90 -9.54
N ASP A 63 6.20 -10.17 -9.94
CA ASP A 63 6.11 -10.53 -11.35
C ASP A 63 4.71 -10.28 -11.91
N ARG A 64 4.62 -9.80 -13.14
CA ARG A 64 3.38 -9.74 -13.93
C ARG A 64 2.30 -8.87 -13.27
N VAL A 65 2.70 -7.78 -12.63
CA VAL A 65 1.77 -6.80 -12.06
C VAL A 65 1.72 -5.54 -12.93
N THR A 66 0.54 -4.94 -13.04
CA THR A 66 0.37 -3.60 -13.64
C THR A 66 -0.44 -2.72 -12.71
N VAL A 67 0.05 -1.50 -12.45
CA VAL A 67 -0.69 -0.48 -11.71
C VAL A 67 -1.82 0.04 -12.61
N LEU A 68 -3.06 -0.16 -12.17
CA LEU A 68 -4.25 0.35 -12.87
C LEU A 68 -4.53 1.80 -12.49
N LYS A 69 -4.30 2.16 -11.22
CA LYS A 69 -4.56 3.49 -10.72
C LYS A 69 -3.74 3.76 -9.45
N GLN A 70 -3.24 4.96 -9.33
CA GLN A 70 -2.62 5.50 -8.12
C GLN A 70 -3.11 6.92 -7.89
N TRP A 71 -3.51 7.26 -6.67
CA TRP A 71 -4.03 8.59 -6.36
C TRP A 71 -3.96 8.91 -4.87
N ILE A 72 -3.90 10.20 -4.56
CA ILE A 72 -3.94 10.71 -3.17
C ILE A 72 -5.37 11.13 -2.83
N THR A 73 -5.79 10.85 -1.60
CA THR A 73 -7.04 11.38 -1.03
C THR A 73 -6.76 12.00 0.32
N VAL A 74 -7.48 13.08 0.65
CA VAL A 74 -7.48 13.66 2.00
C VAL A 74 -8.57 12.99 2.84
N ASP A 75 -8.31 12.79 4.12
CA ASP A 75 -9.31 12.33 5.10
C ASP A 75 -10.58 13.21 5.02
N LYS A 76 -11.74 12.58 5.06
CA LYS A 76 -13.03 13.30 4.95
C LYS A 76 -13.51 13.86 6.29
N ARG A 77 -12.86 13.52 7.40
CA ARG A 77 -13.25 14.01 8.71
C ARG A 77 -12.74 15.45 8.88
N PRO A 78 -13.59 16.39 9.32
CA PRO A 78 -13.27 17.81 9.33
C PRO A 78 -12.10 18.18 10.26
N ASP A 79 -11.79 17.33 11.25
CA ASP A 79 -10.69 17.49 12.20
C ASP A 79 -9.36 16.87 11.71
N ARG A 80 -9.31 16.31 10.49
CA ARG A 80 -8.13 15.59 9.98
C ARG A 80 -7.76 16.02 8.57
N ASN A 81 -6.49 16.35 8.40
CA ASN A 81 -5.87 16.60 7.10
C ASN A 81 -4.90 15.48 6.72
N GLU A 82 -5.17 14.24 7.16
CA GLU A 82 -4.31 13.10 6.82
C GLU A 82 -4.47 12.75 5.34
N GLU A 83 -3.37 12.76 4.59
CA GLU A 83 -3.32 12.30 3.21
C GLU A 83 -3.09 10.79 3.14
N TRP A 84 -3.69 10.16 2.13
CA TRP A 84 -3.63 8.72 1.91
C TRP A 84 -3.22 8.44 0.48
N LEU A 85 -2.20 7.60 0.31
CA LEU A 85 -1.86 7.00 -0.96
C LEU A 85 -2.77 5.79 -1.21
N ASN A 86 -3.41 5.76 -2.38
CA ASN A 86 -4.28 4.68 -2.80
C ASN A 86 -3.73 4.04 -4.07
N LEU A 87 -3.73 2.71 -4.12
CA LEU A 87 -3.28 1.96 -5.29
C LEU A 87 -4.29 0.87 -5.67
N LEU A 88 -4.48 0.70 -6.97
CA LEU A 88 -5.09 -0.47 -7.59
C LEU A 88 -4.07 -1.09 -8.55
N TRP A 89 -3.78 -2.37 -8.36
CA TRP A 89 -2.90 -3.10 -9.26
C TRP A 89 -3.49 -4.47 -9.62
N LYS A 90 -3.18 -4.95 -10.83
CA LYS A 90 -3.73 -6.19 -11.39
C LYS A 90 -2.61 -7.20 -11.59
N LYS A 91 -2.89 -8.45 -11.21
CA LYS A 91 -2.05 -9.60 -11.55
C LYS A 91 -2.40 -10.11 -12.94
N HIS A 92 -1.39 -10.34 -13.76
CA HIS A 92 -1.50 -10.96 -15.08
C HIS A 92 -1.08 -12.43 -15.02
N ALA A 93 -1.51 -13.19 -16.02
CA ALA A 93 -1.17 -14.60 -16.18
C ALA A 93 0.31 -14.76 -16.52
#